data_AF-A0A440UV10-F1
#
_entry.id   AF-A0A440UV10-F1
#
_cell.length_a   1.000
_cell.length_b   1.000
_cell.length_c   1.000
_cell.angle_alpha   90.00
_cell.angle_beta   90.00
_cell.angle_gamma   90.00
#
_symmetry.space_group_name_H-M   'P 1'
#
loop_
_entity.id
_entity.type
_entity.pdbx_description
1 polymer ?
#
loop_
_entity_poly.entity_id
_entity_poly.type
_entity_poly.pdbx_seq_one_letter_code
_entity_poly.pdbx_strand_id
1 'polypeptide(L)'
;MISASTKRTALAAILFLAAAMPAYAHVGVGTTSSFTAGFMHPLSGLDHMTVMIAVGLWAAMKGSKAVRAWPLAFVGAMVAGAALGMLQVPVPFVEPGILASVVALGL
;
A
#
# COMPACT_ATOMS: atom_id res chain seq x y z
N MET A 1 -30.04 20.92 1.54
CA MET A 1 -29.33 19.93 2.38
C MET A 1 -28.53 19.02 1.45
N ILE A 2 -27.21 18.92 1.62
CA ILE A 2 -26.36 18.10 0.74
C ILE A 2 -26.59 16.61 1.05
N SER A 3 -26.86 15.80 0.01
CA SER A 3 -27.07 14.35 0.12
C SER A 3 -25.85 13.63 0.71
N ALA A 4 -26.09 12.58 1.50
CA ALA A 4 -25.03 11.74 2.06
C ALA A 4 -24.11 11.14 0.98
N SER A 5 -24.66 10.84 -0.21
CA SER A 5 -23.88 10.36 -1.34
C SER A 5 -22.90 11.41 -1.85
N THR A 6 -23.34 12.67 -1.99
CA THR A 6 -22.50 13.80 -2.42
C THR A 6 -21.40 14.11 -1.42
N LYS A 7 -21.66 13.95 -0.11
CA LYS A 7 -20.61 14.09 0.91
C LYS A 7 -19.56 13.00 0.82
N ARG A 8 -19.96 11.75 0.54
CA ARG A 8 -19.04 10.62 0.35
C ARG A 8 -18.17 10.80 -0.89
N THR A 9 -18.75 11.18 -2.03
CA THR A 9 -17.96 11.45 -3.25
C THR A 9 -17.03 12.65 -3.09
N ALA A 10 -17.46 13.72 -2.42
CA ALA A 10 -16.60 14.85 -2.11
C ALA A 10 -15.44 14.45 -1.20
N LEU A 11 -15.69 13.65 -0.15
CA LEU A 11 -14.65 13.13 0.73
C LEU A 11 -13.66 12.25 -0.02
N ALA A 12 -14.15 11.34 -0.87
CA ALA A 12 -13.31 10.48 -1.70
C ALA A 12 -12.44 11.29 -2.67
N ALA A 13 -12.99 12.33 -3.30
CA ALA A 13 -12.24 13.22 -4.19
C ALA A 13 -11.18 14.03 -3.44
N ILE A 14 -11.49 14.53 -2.24
CA ILE A 14 -10.52 15.23 -1.38
C ILE A 14 -9.40 14.28 -0.95
N LEU A 15 -9.73 13.06 -0.54
CA LEU A 15 -8.73 12.04 -0.17
C LEU A 15 -7.86 11.64 -1.37
N PHE A 16 -8.44 11.53 -2.57
CA PHE A 16 -7.70 11.23 -3.79
C PHE A 16 -6.71 12.36 -4.16
N LEU A 17 -7.14 13.61 -4.03
CA LEU A 17 -6.27 14.77 -4.28
C LEU A 17 -5.20 14.92 -3.19
N ALA A 18 -5.53 14.60 -1.93
CA ALA A 18 -4.59 14.56 -0.83
C ALA A 18 -3.59 13.40 -0.95
N ALA A 19 -3.92 12.32 -1.66
CA ALA A 19 -2.98 11.24 -1.95
C ALA A 19 -1.99 11.60 -3.07
N ALA A 20 -2.29 12.62 -3.88
CA ALA A 20 -1.36 13.17 -4.87
C ALA A 20 -0.31 14.11 -4.22
N MET A 21 0.28 13.70 -3.10
CA MET A 21 1.46 14.38 -2.55
C MET A 21 2.70 14.04 -3.38
N PRO A 22 3.70 14.94 -3.42
CA PRO A 22 5.01 14.62 -3.99
C PRO A 22 5.54 13.33 -3.35
N ALA A 23 6.03 12.41 -4.20
CA ALA A 23 6.73 11.24 -3.74
C ALA A 23 7.94 11.69 -2.90
N TYR A 24 7.86 11.53 -1.58
CA TYR A 24 9.02 11.59 -0.69
C TYR A 24 9.91 10.35 -0.92
N ALA A 25 10.24 10.01 -2.16
CA ALA A 25 11.11 8.89 -2.50
C ALA A 25 12.59 9.15 -2.08
N HIS A 26 12.91 10.34 -1.58
CA HIS A 26 14.17 10.64 -0.90
C HIS A 26 14.00 10.56 0.63
N VAL A 27 13.69 9.37 1.16
CA VAL A 27 13.73 9.10 2.61
C VAL A 27 15.15 8.76 3.12
N GLY A 28 16.13 8.68 2.23
CA GLY A 28 17.46 8.17 2.59
C GLY A 28 18.53 9.24 2.69
N VAL A 29 18.79 9.75 3.89
CA VAL A 29 20.10 10.32 4.20
C VAL A 29 21.02 9.14 4.56
N GLY A 30 21.81 8.63 3.60
CA GLY A 30 22.75 7.50 3.80
C GLY A 30 22.53 6.29 2.88
N THR A 31 23.08 5.12 3.25
CA THR A 31 23.03 3.88 2.45
C THR A 31 21.62 3.27 2.41
N THR A 32 20.83 3.60 1.40
CA THR A 32 19.48 3.06 1.16
C THR A 32 19.45 1.63 0.61
N SER A 33 20.62 1.09 0.21
CA SER A 33 20.76 -0.25 -0.38
C SER A 33 21.07 -1.35 0.62
N SER A 34 20.87 -1.13 1.92
CA SER A 34 21.12 -2.14 2.95
C SER A 34 19.91 -3.07 3.14
N PHE A 35 20.17 -4.31 3.56
CA PHE A 35 19.10 -5.26 3.92
C PHE A 35 18.16 -4.66 4.97
N THR A 36 18.70 -3.98 6.00
CA THR A 36 17.91 -3.35 7.05
C THR A 36 17.00 -2.25 6.50
N ALA A 37 17.49 -1.40 5.59
CA ALA A 37 16.66 -0.39 4.95
C ALA A 37 15.52 -1.02 4.13
N GLY A 38 15.81 -2.06 3.35
CA GLY A 38 14.80 -2.81 2.60
C GLY A 38 13.78 -3.52 3.50
N PHE A 39 14.21 -4.11 4.61
CA PHE A 39 13.35 -4.79 5.58
C PHE A 39 12.43 -3.81 6.32
N MET A 40 12.93 -2.61 6.66
CA MET A 40 12.15 -1.58 7.35
C MET A 40 11.24 -0.78 6.42
N HIS A 41 11.45 -0.84 5.09
CA HIS A 41 10.70 -0.07 4.11
C HIS A 41 9.17 -0.21 4.25
N PRO A 42 8.56 -1.42 4.34
CA PRO A 42 7.11 -1.56 4.48
C PRO A 42 6.55 -0.95 5.76
N LEU A 43 7.39 -0.78 6.78
CA LEU A 43 7.01 -0.21 8.08
C LEU A 43 7.18 1.31 8.12
N SER A 44 7.82 1.89 7.10
CA SER A 44 8.00 3.35 6.99
C SER A 44 6.87 4.05 6.24
N GLY A 45 6.07 3.29 5.46
CA GLY A 45 4.96 3.80 4.66
C GLY A 45 3.59 3.51 5.29
N LEU A 46 2.74 4.54 5.40
CA LEU A 46 1.35 4.37 5.87
C LEU A 46 0.50 3.55 4.90
N ASP A 47 0.80 3.62 3.61
CA ASP A 47 0.16 2.83 2.56
C ASP A 47 0.29 1.31 2.80
N HIS A 48 1.49 0.82 3.05
CA HIS A 48 1.77 -0.58 3.32
C HIS A 48 1.18 -1.01 4.67
N MET A 49 1.33 -0.18 5.71
CA MET A 49 0.77 -0.48 7.03
C MET A 49 -0.76 -0.60 7.00
N THR A 50 -1.46 0.33 6.32
CA THR A 50 -2.93 0.27 6.21
C THR A 50 -3.39 -0.99 5.47
N VAL A 51 -2.71 -1.35 4.37
CA VAL A 51 -2.99 -2.58 3.62
C VAL A 51 -2.70 -3.83 4.46
N MET A 52 -1.58 -3.88 5.19
CA MET A 52 -1.24 -5.01 6.07
C MET A 52 -2.30 -5.24 7.14
N ILE A 53 -2.79 -4.16 7.75
CA ILE A 53 -3.88 -4.22 8.74
C ILE A 53 -5.16 -4.71 8.07
N ALA A 54 -5.56 -4.13 6.94
CA ALA A 54 -6.77 -4.52 6.22
C ALA A 54 -6.75 -5.99 5.80
N VAL A 55 -5.64 -6.45 5.20
CA VAL A 55 -5.43 -7.86 4.83
C VAL A 55 -5.52 -8.77 6.05
N GLY A 56 -4.89 -8.40 7.17
CA GLY A 56 -4.95 -9.17 8.42
C GLY A 56 -6.36 -9.27 8.99
N LEU A 57 -7.09 -8.14 9.02
CA LEU A 57 -8.47 -8.09 9.49
C LEU A 57 -9.39 -8.94 8.60
N TRP A 58 -9.32 -8.79 7.29
CA TRP A 58 -10.16 -9.58 6.39
C TRP A 58 -9.82 -11.07 6.46
N ALA A 59 -8.54 -11.42 6.59
CA ALA A 59 -8.10 -12.79 6.74
C ALA A 59 -8.65 -13.41 8.04
N ALA A 60 -8.66 -12.64 9.14
CA ALA A 60 -9.28 -13.05 10.40
C ALA A 60 -10.80 -13.21 10.29
N MET A 61 -11.50 -12.29 9.61
CA MET A 61 -12.94 -12.37 9.37
C MET A 61 -13.33 -13.57 8.51
N LYS A 62 -12.54 -13.88 7.48
CA LYS A 62 -12.78 -15.04 6.61
C LYS A 62 -12.44 -16.36 7.28
N GLY A 63 -11.44 -16.36 8.16
CA GLY A 63 -11.00 -17.54 8.91
C GLY A 63 -10.34 -18.62 8.05
N SER A 64 -10.09 -19.78 8.67
CA SER A 64 -9.52 -20.96 8.01
C SER A 64 -8.19 -20.65 7.29
N LYS A 65 -8.06 -21.07 6.02
CA LYS A 65 -6.87 -20.91 5.19
C LYS A 65 -6.51 -19.45 4.90
N ALA A 66 -7.47 -18.52 4.96
CA ALA A 66 -7.24 -17.12 4.61
C ALA A 66 -6.24 -16.44 5.56
N VAL A 67 -6.27 -16.79 6.85
CA VAL A 67 -5.35 -16.29 7.90
C VAL A 67 -3.88 -16.48 7.52
N ARG A 68 -3.55 -17.54 6.78
CA ARG A 68 -2.18 -17.79 6.29
C ARG A 68 -2.00 -17.31 4.86
N ALA A 69 -2.93 -17.64 3.98
CA ALA A 69 -2.77 -17.42 2.55
C ALA A 69 -2.68 -15.93 2.19
N TRP A 70 -3.47 -15.07 2.83
CA TRP A 70 -3.56 -13.66 2.44
C TRP A 70 -2.35 -12.84 2.89
N PRO A 71 -1.87 -12.94 4.14
CA PRO A 71 -0.61 -12.31 4.52
C PRO A 71 0.58 -12.83 3.70
N LEU A 72 0.64 -14.13 3.42
CA LEU A 72 1.71 -14.70 2.59
C LEU A 72 1.67 -14.19 1.15
N ALA A 73 0.48 -14.07 0.55
CA ALA A 73 0.32 -13.50 -0.78
C ALA A 73 0.75 -12.03 -0.82
N PHE A 74 0.40 -11.26 0.21
CA PHE A 74 0.83 -9.87 0.34
C PHE A 74 2.36 -9.74 0.41
N VAL A 75 3.00 -10.50 1.30
CA VAL A 75 4.47 -10.53 1.41
C VAL A 75 5.12 -10.99 0.09
N GLY A 76 4.55 -11.99 -0.58
CA GLY A 76 5.03 -12.44 -1.89
C GLY A 76 5.00 -11.34 -2.95
N ALA A 77 3.91 -10.58 -3.02
CA ALA A 77 3.79 -9.43 -3.93
C ALA A 77 4.82 -8.34 -3.62
N MET A 78 5.09 -8.07 -2.34
CA MET A 78 6.12 -7.13 -1.92
C MET A 78 7.52 -7.57 -2.35
N VAL A 79 7.87 -8.85 -2.17
CA VAL A 79 9.16 -9.40 -2.60
C VAL A 79 9.30 -9.30 -4.12
N ALA A 80 8.24 -9.58 -4.87
CA ALA A 80 8.25 -9.43 -6.32
C ALA A 80 8.48 -7.97 -6.74
N GLY A 81 7.79 -7.01 -6.11
CA GLY A 81 8.00 -5.58 -6.34
C GLY A 81 9.43 -5.13 -6.03
N ALA A 82 10.00 -5.60 -4.92
CA ALA A 82 11.38 -5.32 -4.55
C ALA A 82 12.37 -5.88 -5.58
N ALA A 83 12.15 -7.10 -6.07
CA ALA A 83 12.98 -7.73 -7.11
C ALA A 83 12.93 -6.94 -8.42
N LEU A 84 11.74 -6.50 -8.86
CA LEU A 84 11.59 -5.65 -10.05
C LEU A 84 12.33 -4.32 -9.89
N GLY A 85 12.26 -3.70 -8.71
CA GLY A 85 13.01 -2.49 -8.39
C GLY A 85 14.53 -2.69 -8.45
N MET A 86 15.03 -3.81 -7.92
CA MET A 86 16.46 -4.17 -7.98
C MET A 86 16.94 -4.42 -9.42
N LEU A 87 16.08 -5.01 -10.26
CA LEU A 87 16.35 -5.22 -11.69
C LEU A 87 16.19 -3.94 -12.53
N GLN A 88 15.84 -2.81 -11.91
CA GLN A 88 15.55 -1.54 -12.57
C GLN A 88 14.49 -1.67 -13.68
N VAL A 89 13.55 -2.61 -13.51
CA VAL A 89 12.44 -2.77 -14.45
C VAL A 89 11.50 -1.58 -14.27
N PRO A 90 11.23 -0.80 -15.34
CA PRO A 90 10.29 0.30 -15.24
C PRO A 90 8.88 -0.26 -15.05
N VAL A 91 8.34 -0.08 -13.85
CA VAL A 91 6.95 -0.41 -13.54
C VAL A 91 6.17 0.91 -13.55
N PRO A 92 5.36 1.20 -14.57
CA PRO A 92 4.55 2.41 -14.58
C PRO A 92 3.40 2.30 -13.57
N PHE A 93 2.92 3.44 -13.08
CA PHE A 93 1.74 3.53 -12.21
C PHE A 93 1.84 2.79 -10.86
N VAL A 94 3.04 2.63 -10.29
CA VAL A 94 3.22 2.02 -8.96
C VAL A 94 2.42 2.77 -7.90
N GLU A 95 2.58 4.09 -7.83
CA GLU A 95 1.89 4.94 -6.85
C GLU A 95 0.35 4.91 -7.01
N PRO A 96 -0.22 5.14 -8.21
CA PRO A 96 -1.66 4.94 -8.44
C PRO A 96 -2.15 3.53 -8.11
N GLY A 97 -1.35 2.50 -8.39
CA GLY A 97 -1.67 1.11 -8.09
C GLY A 97 -1.74 0.84 -6.58
N ILE A 98 -0.77 1.36 -5.82
CA ILE A 98 -0.77 1.30 -4.36
C ILE A 98 -2.01 2.02 -3.81
N LEU A 99 -2.28 3.24 -4.26
CA LEU A 99 -3.46 3.99 -3.83
C LEU A 99 -4.76 3.23 -4.12
N ALA A 100 -4.90 2.67 -5.32
CA ALA A 100 -6.05 1.86 -5.69
C ALA A 100 -6.20 0.62 -4.80
N SER A 101 -5.10 -0.02 -4.40
CA SER A 101 -5.13 -1.16 -3.48
C SER A 101 -5.62 -0.79 -2.09
N VAL A 102 -5.20 0.37 -1.55
CA VAL A 102 -5.65 0.88 -0.25
C VAL A 102 -7.15 1.14 -0.28
N VAL A 103 -7.65 1.79 -1.34
CA VAL A 103 -9.07 2.06 -1.52
C VAL A 103 -9.86 0.76 -1.64
N ALA A 104 -9.40 -0.17 -2.49
CA ALA A 104 -10.11 -1.43 -2.73
C ALA A 104 -10.22 -2.31 -1.48
N LEU A 105 -9.19 -2.33 -0.63
CA LEU A 105 -9.20 -3.07 0.64
C LEU A 105 -9.94 -2.34 1.76
N GLY A 106 -10.16 -1.04 1.62
CA GLY A 106 -10.93 -0.22 2.55
C GLY A 106 -12.45 -0.19 2.30
N LEU A 107 -12.90 -0.71 1.15
CA LEU A 107 -14.32 -0.81 0.76
C LEU A 107 -14.96 -2.13 1.22
#